data_AF-A0AAN6V4K5-F1
#
_entry.id   AF-A0AAN6V4K5-F1
#
_cell.length_a   1.000
_cell.length_b   1.000
_cell.length_c   1.000
_cell.angle_alpha   90.00
_cell.angle_beta   90.00
_cell.angle_gamma   90.00
#
_symmetry.space_group_name_H-M   'P 1'
#
loop_
_entity.id
_entity.type
_entity.pdbx_description
1 polymer ?
#
loop_
_entity_poly.entity_id
_entity_poly.type
_entity_poly.pdbx_seq_one_letter_code
_entity_poly.pdbx_strand_id
1 'polypeptide(L)'
;MSIVMNLSAALRSRQRMATRLGFETVRELEGWEEEIVLDHFANFICDYLAHGYTVEPDKRDLVKFIDLEKSVDERIQMLEERRFEMVLDPDKSEWTARDHYKQFVIGVVADDYWLGKYEVEGAVLWTRGWTPKETTIKMIRFLEFLVKEWADGPGDSSVREKTHAPRS
;
A
#
# COMPACT_ATOMS: atom_id res chain seq x y z
N MET A 1 -7.25 31.30 -11.28
CA MET A 1 -5.84 31.43 -10.88
C MET A 1 -5.58 30.52 -9.68
N SER A 2 -5.29 29.22 -9.86
CA SER A 2 -4.69 28.32 -8.85
C SER A 2 -4.49 26.88 -9.37
N ILE A 3 -3.73 26.70 -10.45
CA ILE A 3 -3.36 25.35 -10.94
C ILE A 3 -1.90 25.01 -10.54
N VAL A 4 -1.05 26.03 -10.40
CA VAL A 4 0.39 25.87 -10.12
C VAL A 4 0.67 25.47 -8.65
N MET A 5 -0.23 25.76 -7.71
CA MET A 5 -0.02 25.43 -6.29
C MET A 5 -0.23 23.95 -5.95
N ASN A 6 -1.06 23.22 -6.70
CA ASN A 6 -1.49 21.86 -6.32
C ASN A 6 -0.51 20.75 -6.72
N LEU A 7 0.12 20.83 -7.90
CA LEU A 7 1.13 19.83 -8.33
C LEU A 7 2.32 19.73 -7.36
N SER A 8 2.75 20.88 -6.83
CA SER A 8 3.87 20.92 -5.89
C SER A 8 3.53 20.25 -4.55
N ALA A 9 2.27 20.28 -4.14
CA ALA A 9 1.81 19.69 -2.87
C ALA A 9 1.69 18.17 -2.95
N ALA A 10 1.13 17.65 -4.06
CA ALA A 10 1.04 16.22 -4.35
C ALA A 10 2.43 15.57 -4.41
N LEU A 11 3.34 16.15 -5.20
CA LEU A 11 4.73 15.66 -5.31
C LEU A 11 5.45 15.69 -3.95
N ARG A 12 5.28 16.75 -3.16
CA ARG A 12 5.82 16.80 -1.79
C ARG A 12 5.21 15.73 -0.88
N SER A 13 3.96 15.33 -1.11
CA SER A 13 3.30 14.28 -0.34
C SER A 13 3.86 12.90 -0.68
N ARG A 14 3.98 12.58 -1.97
CA ARG A 14 4.64 11.36 -2.46
C ARG A 14 6.08 11.26 -1.96
N GLN A 15 6.85 12.35 -2.05
CA GLN A 15 8.23 12.38 -1.53
C GLN A 15 8.29 12.07 -0.02
N ARG A 16 7.38 12.65 0.79
CA ARG A 16 7.32 12.34 2.23
C ARG A 16 6.94 10.88 2.49
N MET A 17 6.07 10.30 1.66
CA MET A 17 5.71 8.89 1.79
C MET A 17 6.87 7.98 1.43
N ALA A 18 7.54 8.24 0.30
CA ALA A 18 8.75 7.55 -0.14
C ALA A 18 9.80 7.53 0.99
N THR A 19 10.16 8.70 1.53
CA THR A 19 11.11 8.81 2.65
C THR A 19 10.63 8.08 3.90
N ARG A 20 9.33 8.10 4.22
CA ARG A 20 8.78 7.41 5.40
C ARG A 20 8.91 5.89 5.28
N LEU A 21 8.75 5.37 4.07
CA LEU A 21 8.91 3.95 3.75
C LEU A 21 10.38 3.59 3.42
N GLY A 22 11.27 4.58 3.39
CA GLY A 22 12.70 4.41 3.20
C GLY A 22 13.15 4.36 1.74
N PHE A 23 12.27 4.65 0.78
CA PHE A 23 12.65 4.80 -0.62
C PHE A 23 13.52 6.05 -0.82
N GLU A 24 14.51 5.96 -1.69
CA GLU A 24 15.38 7.09 -2.03
C GLU A 24 14.66 8.05 -2.97
N THR A 25 13.82 7.50 -3.86
CA THR A 25 13.09 8.27 -4.86
C THR A 25 11.59 7.93 -4.88
N VAL A 26 10.77 8.88 -5.37
CA VAL A 26 9.34 8.63 -5.63
C VAL A 26 9.16 7.54 -6.68
N ARG A 27 10.07 7.44 -7.64
CA ARG A 27 10.02 6.42 -8.70
C ARG A 27 10.16 5.00 -8.15
N GLU A 28 11.01 4.80 -7.14
CA GLU A 28 11.13 3.49 -6.48
C GLU A 28 9.86 3.12 -5.70
N LEU A 29 9.23 4.12 -5.04
CA LEU A 29 7.93 3.92 -4.41
C LEU A 29 6.88 3.52 -5.45
N GLU A 30 6.83 4.19 -6.60
CA GLU A 30 5.91 3.90 -7.70
C GLU A 30 6.12 2.49 -8.27
N GLY A 31 7.37 2.07 -8.46
CA GLY A 31 7.67 0.71 -8.92
C GLY A 31 7.20 -0.35 -7.92
N TRP A 32 7.47 -0.14 -6.62
CA TRP A 32 6.99 -1.04 -5.57
C TRP A 32 5.46 -1.03 -5.44
N GLU A 33 4.83 0.13 -5.65
CA GLU A 33 3.37 0.25 -5.72
C GLU A 33 2.81 -0.63 -6.83
N GLU A 34 3.35 -0.53 -8.04
CA GLU A 34 2.94 -1.30 -9.21
C GLU A 34 3.12 -2.81 -9.04
N GLU A 35 4.22 -3.23 -8.42
CA GLU A 35 4.58 -4.65 -8.28
C GLU A 35 3.82 -5.36 -7.15
N ILE A 36 3.59 -4.67 -6.03
CA ILE A 36 3.09 -5.32 -4.81
C ILE A 36 1.77 -4.73 -4.34
N VAL A 37 1.61 -3.41 -4.39
CA VAL A 37 0.56 -2.72 -3.64
C VAL A 37 -0.75 -2.64 -4.41
N LEU A 38 -0.71 -2.41 -5.72
CA LEU A 38 -1.89 -2.03 -6.50
C LEU A 38 -3.02 -3.06 -6.42
N ASP A 39 -2.71 -4.35 -6.46
CA ASP A 39 -3.73 -5.40 -6.37
C ASP A 39 -4.39 -5.42 -4.98
N HIS A 40 -3.61 -5.29 -3.91
CA HIS A 40 -4.15 -5.19 -2.55
C HIS A 40 -4.97 -3.93 -2.34
N PHE A 41 -4.54 -2.81 -2.93
CA PHE A 41 -5.24 -1.55 -2.84
C PHE A 41 -6.54 -1.55 -3.65
N ALA A 42 -6.55 -2.14 -4.84
CA ALA A 42 -7.75 -2.31 -5.65
C ALA A 42 -8.79 -3.16 -4.90
N ASN A 43 -8.38 -4.28 -4.31
CA ASN A 43 -9.23 -5.11 -3.46
C ASN A 43 -9.76 -4.31 -2.26
N PHE A 44 -8.89 -3.55 -1.59
CA PHE A 44 -9.31 -2.69 -0.49
C PHE A 44 -10.38 -1.68 -0.93
N ILE A 45 -10.18 -0.97 -2.04
CA ILE A 45 -11.14 0.01 -2.55
C ILE A 45 -12.47 -0.64 -2.94
N CYS A 46 -12.41 -1.75 -3.68
CA CYS A 46 -13.60 -2.49 -4.11
C CYS A 46 -14.40 -3.01 -2.92
N ASP A 47 -13.75 -3.62 -1.93
CA ASP A 47 -14.45 -4.18 -0.78
C ASP A 47 -14.87 -3.06 0.20
N TYR A 48 -13.95 -2.22 0.61
CA TYR A 48 -14.18 -1.26 1.69
C TYR A 48 -15.14 -0.13 1.26
N LEU A 49 -14.91 0.48 0.10
CA LEU A 49 -15.71 1.63 -0.32
C LEU A 49 -17.00 1.21 -1.02
N ALA A 50 -17.04 0.10 -1.77
CA ALA A 50 -18.29 -0.34 -2.40
C ALA A 50 -19.30 -0.88 -1.39
N HIS A 51 -18.86 -1.44 -0.26
CA HIS A 51 -19.74 -1.85 0.83
C HIS A 51 -20.15 -0.70 1.77
N GLY A 52 -19.75 0.55 1.47
CA GLY A 52 -20.20 1.73 2.19
C GLY A 52 -19.56 1.92 3.57
N TYR A 53 -18.45 1.24 3.85
CA TYR A 53 -17.67 1.49 5.05
C TYR A 53 -17.02 2.87 4.94
N THR A 54 -17.48 3.80 5.76
CA THR A 54 -16.95 5.18 5.83
C THR A 54 -16.24 5.47 7.15
N VAL A 55 -16.25 4.50 8.08
CA VAL A 55 -15.71 4.67 9.42
C VAL A 55 -14.27 4.16 9.48
N GLU A 56 -13.33 5.08 9.46
CA GLU A 56 -11.91 4.78 9.73
C GLU A 56 -11.74 4.25 11.16
N PRO A 57 -11.15 3.06 11.36
CA PRO A 57 -10.89 2.55 12.69
C PRO A 57 -9.80 3.34 13.43
N ASP A 58 -9.80 3.31 14.77
CA ASP A 58 -8.72 3.92 15.56
C ASP A 58 -7.39 3.20 15.28
N LYS A 59 -6.36 3.96 14.88
CA LYS A 59 -5.04 3.42 14.53
C LYS A 59 -4.36 2.68 15.68
N ARG A 60 -4.54 3.17 16.92
CA ARG A 60 -3.98 2.54 18.13
C ARG A 60 -4.67 1.21 18.40
N ASP A 61 -5.94 1.09 18.05
CA ASP A 61 -6.68 -0.15 18.12
C ASP A 61 -6.24 -1.12 17.01
N LEU A 62 -6.12 -0.65 15.77
CA LEU A 62 -5.62 -1.47 14.64
C LEU A 62 -4.24 -2.09 14.94
N VAL A 63 -3.32 -1.32 15.50
CA VAL A 63 -1.97 -1.81 15.85
C VAL A 63 -2.02 -2.92 16.92
N LYS A 64 -3.02 -2.92 17.79
CA LYS A 64 -3.20 -4.00 18.79
C LYS A 64 -3.98 -5.19 18.22
N PHE A 65 -4.88 -4.91 17.29
CA PHE A 65 -5.72 -5.90 16.63
C PHE A 65 -4.94 -6.77 15.64
N ILE A 66 -3.99 -6.17 14.91
CA ILE A 66 -3.18 -6.86 13.90
C ILE A 66 -1.96 -7.50 14.58
N ASP A 67 -2.04 -8.80 14.81
CA ASP A 67 -0.87 -9.64 15.11
C ASP A 67 -0.10 -9.89 13.80
N LEU A 68 0.76 -8.94 13.43
CA LEU A 68 1.36 -8.90 12.10
C LEU A 68 2.26 -10.10 11.83
N GLU A 69 3.13 -10.45 12.78
CA GLU A 69 4.11 -11.54 12.62
C GLU A 69 3.38 -12.86 12.35
N LYS A 70 2.46 -13.23 13.24
CA LYS A 70 1.65 -14.44 13.08
C LYS A 70 0.84 -14.42 11.79
N SER A 71 0.18 -13.30 11.47
CA SER A 71 -0.72 -13.26 10.31
C SER A 71 0.03 -13.29 8.97
N VAL A 72 1.23 -12.70 8.92
CA VAL A 72 2.11 -12.74 7.75
C VAL A 72 2.64 -14.17 7.54
N ASP A 73 3.11 -14.82 8.61
CA ASP A 73 3.58 -16.21 8.54
C ASP A 73 2.46 -17.16 8.09
N GLU A 74 1.26 -17.02 8.65
CA GLU A 74 0.08 -17.78 8.24
C GLU A 74 -0.25 -17.57 6.75
N ARG A 75 -0.19 -16.32 6.27
CA ARG A 75 -0.47 -16.01 4.86
C ARG A 75 0.60 -16.58 3.93
N ILE A 76 1.88 -16.44 4.27
CA ILE A 76 2.99 -17.01 3.51
C ILE A 76 2.84 -18.53 3.43
N GLN A 77 2.50 -19.19 4.55
CA GLN A 77 2.24 -20.62 4.56
C GLN A 77 1.06 -20.98 3.64
N MET A 78 -0.04 -20.23 3.66
CA MET A 78 -1.17 -20.47 2.74
C MET A 78 -0.77 -20.32 1.26
N LEU A 79 0.08 -19.36 0.92
CA LEU A 79 0.62 -19.21 -0.44
C LEU A 79 1.48 -20.40 -0.84
N GLU A 80 2.37 -20.86 0.05
CA GLU A 80 3.23 -22.03 -0.16
C GLU A 80 2.43 -23.33 -0.31
N GLU A 81 1.35 -23.48 0.47
CA GLU A 81 0.39 -24.59 0.40
C GLU A 81 -0.58 -24.49 -0.78
N ARG A 82 -0.46 -23.45 -1.64
CA ARG A 82 -1.34 -23.18 -2.79
C ARG A 82 -2.82 -23.02 -2.42
N ARG A 83 -3.10 -22.55 -1.20
CA ARG A 83 -4.46 -22.24 -0.71
C ARG A 83 -4.91 -20.86 -1.20
N PHE A 84 -4.78 -20.63 -2.51
CA PHE A 84 -4.97 -19.31 -3.12
C PHE A 84 -6.37 -18.73 -2.89
N GLU A 85 -7.41 -19.56 -2.88
CA GLU A 85 -8.78 -19.12 -2.58
C GLU A 85 -8.87 -18.40 -1.24
N MET A 86 -8.20 -18.91 -0.20
CA MET A 86 -8.23 -18.30 1.13
C MET A 86 -7.42 -17.00 1.23
N VAL A 87 -6.49 -16.79 0.31
CA VAL A 87 -5.61 -15.62 0.29
C VAL A 87 -6.17 -14.51 -0.59
N LEU A 88 -6.67 -14.88 -1.77
CA LEU A 88 -7.14 -13.97 -2.82
C LEU A 88 -8.62 -13.64 -2.67
N ASP A 89 -9.44 -14.59 -2.23
CA ASP A 89 -10.89 -14.41 -2.09
C ASP A 89 -11.43 -15.04 -0.79
N PRO A 90 -10.99 -14.53 0.38
CA PRO A 90 -11.50 -15.02 1.66
C PRO A 90 -13.00 -14.73 1.79
N ASP A 91 -13.70 -15.50 2.63
CA ASP A 91 -15.07 -15.17 3.02
C ASP A 91 -15.08 -13.87 3.84
N LYS A 92 -15.74 -12.84 3.28
CA LYS A 92 -15.85 -11.48 3.83
C LYS A 92 -17.22 -11.17 4.42
N SER A 93 -18.12 -12.16 4.53
CA SER A 93 -19.52 -11.96 4.96
C SER A 93 -19.67 -11.23 6.30
N GLU A 94 -18.75 -11.47 7.24
CA GLU A 94 -18.74 -10.88 8.59
C GLU A 94 -17.67 -9.78 8.77
N TRP A 95 -17.02 -9.33 7.70
CA TRP A 95 -15.90 -8.39 7.82
C TRP A 95 -16.37 -7.00 8.24
N THR A 96 -15.57 -6.41 9.12
CA THR A 96 -15.69 -5.01 9.52
C THR A 96 -14.63 -4.15 8.84
N ALA A 97 -14.72 -2.83 9.01
CA ALA A 97 -13.69 -1.90 8.58
C ALA A 97 -12.27 -2.30 9.03
N ARG A 98 -12.12 -2.85 10.25
CA ARG A 98 -10.81 -3.26 10.78
C ARG A 98 -10.24 -4.46 10.03
N ASP A 99 -11.09 -5.36 9.55
CA ASP A 99 -10.68 -6.57 8.84
C ASP A 99 -10.13 -6.23 7.45
N HIS A 100 -10.75 -5.28 6.74
CA HIS A 100 -10.22 -4.79 5.47
C HIS A 100 -8.86 -4.10 5.62
N TYR A 101 -8.69 -3.27 6.66
CA TYR A 101 -7.38 -2.66 6.98
C TYR A 101 -6.34 -3.73 7.29
N LYS A 102 -6.71 -4.71 8.13
CA LYS A 102 -5.85 -5.85 8.47
C LYS A 102 -5.43 -6.60 7.21
N GLN A 103 -6.37 -6.92 6.32
CA GLN A 103 -6.08 -7.66 5.09
C GLN A 103 -5.14 -6.90 4.15
N PHE A 104 -5.33 -5.59 3.97
CA PHE A 104 -4.40 -4.78 3.20
C PHE A 104 -2.98 -4.83 3.78
N VAL A 105 -2.84 -4.59 5.09
CA VAL A 105 -1.55 -4.58 5.77
C VAL A 105 -0.86 -5.94 5.64
N ILE A 106 -1.58 -7.04 5.91
CA ILE A 106 -1.00 -8.39 5.83
C ILE A 106 -0.67 -8.74 4.39
N GLY A 107 -1.53 -8.40 3.42
CA GLY A 107 -1.30 -8.70 2.00
C GLY A 107 -0.01 -8.09 1.48
N VAL A 108 0.14 -6.78 1.64
CA VAL A 108 1.34 -6.06 1.19
C VAL A 108 2.60 -6.58 1.89
N VAL A 109 2.55 -6.77 3.21
CA VAL A 109 3.74 -7.19 3.97
C VAL A 109 4.10 -8.64 3.67
N ALA A 110 3.12 -9.53 3.54
CA ALA A 110 3.39 -10.94 3.25
C ALA A 110 3.99 -11.15 1.87
N ASP A 111 3.49 -10.44 0.85
CA ASP A 111 4.01 -10.57 -0.50
C ASP A 111 5.46 -10.02 -0.57
N ASP A 112 5.73 -8.87 0.05
CA ASP A 112 7.09 -8.31 0.15
C ASP A 112 8.04 -9.23 0.93
N TYR A 113 7.58 -9.80 2.04
CA TYR A 113 8.38 -10.73 2.86
C TYR A 113 8.61 -12.06 2.17
N TRP A 114 7.64 -12.55 1.40
CA TRP A 114 7.78 -13.74 0.57
C TRP A 114 8.88 -13.54 -0.48
N LEU A 115 8.88 -12.40 -1.19
CA LEU A 115 9.97 -12.06 -2.12
C LEU A 115 11.33 -12.05 -1.40
N GLY A 116 11.39 -11.46 -0.19
CA GLY A 116 12.62 -11.39 0.60
C GLY A 116 13.14 -12.75 1.05
N LYS A 117 12.23 -13.64 1.48
CA LYS A 117 12.54 -15.01 1.91
C LYS A 117 13.17 -15.84 0.78
N TYR A 118 12.78 -15.58 -0.46
CA TYR A 118 13.27 -16.30 -1.65
C TYR A 118 14.32 -15.53 -2.46
N GLU A 119 14.90 -14.47 -1.87
CA GLU A 119 15.94 -13.64 -2.50
C GLU A 119 15.52 -13.06 -3.87
N VAL A 120 14.23 -12.80 -4.03
CA VAL A 120 13.67 -12.15 -5.22
C VAL A 120 13.81 -10.64 -5.05
N GLU A 121 14.23 -9.96 -6.12
CA GLU A 121 14.26 -8.49 -6.15
C GLU A 121 12.85 -7.91 -5.88
N GLY A 122 12.78 -6.74 -5.25
CA GLY A 122 11.52 -6.06 -4.93
C GLY A 122 11.06 -6.19 -3.47
N ALA A 123 11.75 -6.98 -2.63
CA ALA A 123 11.48 -7.12 -1.20
C ALA A 123 11.93 -5.92 -0.36
N VAL A 124 11.26 -4.78 -0.53
CA VAL A 124 11.70 -3.51 0.03
C VAL A 124 11.44 -3.41 1.53
N LEU A 125 10.28 -3.85 2.02
CA LEU A 125 9.93 -3.78 3.45
C LEU A 125 10.76 -4.77 4.27
N TRP A 126 10.98 -5.97 3.75
CA TRP A 126 11.79 -7.03 4.37
C TRP A 126 13.17 -6.52 4.81
N THR A 127 13.81 -5.69 4.00
CA THR A 127 15.17 -5.19 4.25
C THR A 127 15.24 -4.04 5.28
N ARG A 128 14.10 -3.52 5.76
CA ARG A 128 14.08 -2.30 6.59
C ARG A 128 14.38 -2.52 8.06
N GLY A 129 14.28 -3.75 8.55
CA GLY A 129 14.53 -4.10 9.95
C GLY A 129 13.56 -3.42 10.94
N TRP A 130 12.36 -3.06 10.49
CA TRP A 130 11.32 -2.49 11.37
C TRP A 130 10.70 -3.57 12.24
N THR A 131 10.29 -3.18 13.46
CA THR A 131 9.48 -4.05 14.31
C THR A 131 8.09 -4.26 13.70
N PRO A 132 7.37 -5.36 14.04
CA PRO A 132 6.02 -5.60 13.54
C PRO A 132 5.08 -4.41 13.79
N LYS A 133 5.20 -3.79 14.97
CA LYS A 133 4.44 -2.59 15.34
C LYS A 133 4.73 -1.39 14.42
N GLU A 134 6.00 -1.13 14.11
CA GLU A 134 6.40 -0.03 13.23
C GLU A 134 5.93 -0.26 11.80
N THR A 135 6.05 -1.49 11.30
CA THR A 135 5.57 -1.90 9.99
C THR A 135 4.06 -1.68 9.89
N THR A 136 3.27 -2.17 10.86
CA THR A 136 1.81 -1.93 10.88
C THR A 136 1.46 -0.45 10.85
N ILE A 137 2.13 0.39 11.66
CA ILE A 137 1.88 1.84 11.67
C ILE A 137 2.20 2.48 10.31
N LYS A 138 3.29 2.07 9.68
CA LYS A 138 3.70 2.61 8.38
C LYS A 138 2.73 2.18 7.27
N MET A 139 2.29 0.93 7.27
CA MET A 139 1.33 0.42 6.29
C MET A 139 -0.06 1.05 6.43
N ILE A 140 -0.56 1.25 7.66
CA ILE A 140 -1.82 1.98 7.88
C ILE A 140 -1.72 3.41 7.34
N ARG A 141 -0.62 4.11 7.65
CA ARG A 141 -0.39 5.48 7.15
C ARG A 141 -0.24 5.54 5.64
N PHE A 142 0.29 4.48 5.04
CA PHE A 142 0.44 4.37 3.60
C PHE A 142 -0.91 4.13 2.93
N LEU A 143 -1.73 3.22 3.47
CA LEU A 143 -3.10 3.01 3.02
C LEU A 143 -3.93 4.30 3.06
N GLU A 144 -3.87 5.06 4.15
CA GLU A 144 -4.56 6.35 4.26
C GLU A 144 -4.10 7.36 3.20
N PHE A 145 -2.81 7.32 2.88
CA PHE A 145 -2.26 8.15 1.81
C PHE A 145 -2.81 7.72 0.44
N LEU A 146 -2.85 6.43 0.14
CA LEU A 146 -3.42 5.90 -1.10
C LEU A 146 -4.92 6.18 -1.22
N VAL A 147 -5.69 5.98 -0.15
CA VAL A 147 -7.13 6.30 -0.11
C VAL A 147 -7.36 7.78 -0.41
N LYS A 148 -6.56 8.65 0.21
CA LYS A 148 -6.65 10.08 -0.05
C LYS A 148 -6.29 10.41 -1.50
N GLU A 149 -5.21 9.85 -2.02
CA GLU A 149 -4.78 10.10 -3.39
C GLU A 149 -5.82 9.61 -4.41
N TRP A 150 -6.43 8.45 -4.15
CA TRP A 150 -7.53 7.93 -4.95
C TRP A 150 -8.76 8.85 -4.90
N ALA A 151 -9.15 9.32 -3.70
CA ALA A 151 -10.30 10.20 -3.52
C ALA A 151 -10.11 11.59 -4.14
N ASP A 152 -8.89 12.12 -4.09
CA ASP A 152 -8.52 13.39 -4.73
C ASP A 152 -8.44 13.26 -6.27
N GLY A 153 -8.43 12.02 -6.79
CA GLY A 153 -8.33 11.69 -8.22
C GLY A 153 -6.89 11.74 -8.75
N PRO A 154 -6.63 11.20 -9.97
CA PRO A 154 -5.33 11.33 -10.60
C PRO A 154 -5.04 12.82 -10.79
N GLY A 155 -4.08 13.34 -10.02
CA GLY A 155 -3.58 14.69 -10.21
C GLY A 155 -2.95 14.81 -11.59
N ASP A 156 -3.76 15.15 -12.60
CA ASP A 156 -3.43 15.47 -13.99
C ASP A 156 -2.07 14.91 -14.48
N SER A 157 -2.09 13.68 -14.98
CA SER A 157 -0.97 12.94 -15.56
C SER A 157 -0.48 13.51 -16.92
N SER A 158 -0.76 14.78 -17.22
CA SER A 158 -0.40 15.41 -18.50
C SER A 158 0.98 16.07 -18.56
N VAL A 159 1.87 15.83 -17.61
CA VAL A 159 3.30 16.19 -17.76
C VAL A 159 4.02 15.11 -18.58
N ARG A 160 3.65 14.98 -19.85
CA ARG A 160 4.59 14.51 -20.87
C ARG A 160 5.72 15.53 -20.94
N GLU A 161 6.95 15.08 -20.73
CA GLU A 161 8.16 15.87 -20.97
C GLU A 161 8.02 16.65 -22.26
N LYS A 162 8.07 17.98 -22.17
CA LYS A 162 8.31 18.80 -23.36
C LYS A 162 9.73 18.51 -23.82
N THR A 163 9.90 17.49 -24.64
CA THR A 163 11.08 17.34 -25.49
C THR A 163 11.24 18.65 -26.27
N HIS A 164 12.26 19.43 -25.93
CA HIS A 164 12.73 20.51 -26.75
C HIS A 164 13.17 19.94 -28.09
N ALA A 165 12.32 20.04 -29.11
CA ALA A 165 12.78 19.90 -30.48
C ALA A 165 13.71 21.08 -30.80
N PRO A 166 14.94 20.85 -31.30
CA PRO A 166 15.79 21.93 -31.78
C PRO A 166 15.13 22.49 -33.04
N ARG A 167 14.89 23.80 -33.05
CA ARG A 167 14.51 24.49 -34.30
C ARG A 167 15.76 24.65 -35.14
N SER A 168 15.80 23.89 -36.23
CA SER A 168 16.54 24.19 -37.45
C SER A 168 16.01 25.45 -38.15
#